data_AF-A0A183DKZ7-F1
#
_entry.id   AF-A0A183DKZ7-F1
#
_cell.length_a   1.000
_cell.length_b   1.000
_cell.length_c   1.000
_cell.angle_alpha   90.00
_cell.angle_beta   90.00
_cell.angle_gamma   90.00
#
_symmetry.space_group_name_H-M   'P 1'
#
loop_
_entity.id
_entity.type
_entity.pdbx_description
1 polymer ?
#
loop_
_entity_poly.entity_id
_entity_poly.type
_entity_poly.pdbx_seq_one_letter_code
_entity_poly.pdbx_strand_id
1 'polypeptide(L)' 'LCMECMEGIEDLHNVGFIHRDIKPSNFAMGRKPSVAHTVFMLDFGLARQYCVRFPFYFRKIRKVDIA' A
#
# COMPACT_ATOMS: atom_id res chain seq x y z
N LEU A 1 -2.56 -9.62 -9.38
CA LEU A 1 -3.84 -8.97 -8.99
C LEU A 1 -4.22 -9.26 -7.54
N CYS A 2 -4.99 -10.31 -7.20
CA CYS A 2 -5.45 -10.51 -5.81
C CYS A 2 -4.30 -10.65 -4.79
N MET A 3 -3.24 -11.40 -5.15
CA MET A 3 -2.04 -11.53 -4.33
C MET A 3 -1.33 -10.19 -4.09
N GLU A 4 -1.11 -9.40 -5.14
CA GLU A 4 -0.47 -8.08 -5.02
C GLU A 4 -1.28 -7.08 -4.20
N CYS A 5 -2.62 -7.15 -4.26
CA CYS A 5 -3.48 -6.36 -3.38
C CYS A 5 -3.25 -6.73 -1.91
N MET A 6 -3.17 -8.02 -1.59
CA MET A 6 -2.93 -8.50 -0.23
C MET A 6 -1.52 -8.13 0.25
N GLU A 7 -0.51 -8.27 -0.61
CA GLU A 7 0.86 -7.83 -0.32
C GLU A 7 0.93 -6.33 0.01
N GLY A 8 0.22 -5.48 -0.75
CA GLY A 8 0.15 -4.05 -0.44
C GLY A 8 -0.53 -3.73 0.90
N ILE A 9 -1.57 -4.48 1.27
CA ILE A 9 -2.23 -4.34 2.58
C ILE A 9 -1.30 -4.79 3.71
N GLU A 10 -0.59 -5.91 3.52
CA GLU A 10 0.40 -6.41 4.47
C GLU A 10 1.53 -5.39 4.69
N ASP A 11 2.08 -4.83 3.61
CA ASP A 11 3.10 -3.79 3.66
C ASP A 11 2.62 -2.56 4.45
N LEU A 12 1.38 -2.11 4.22
CA LEU A 12 0.79 -0.99 4.97
C LEU A 12 0.65 -1.30 6.47
N HIS A 13 0.20 -2.51 6.80
CA HIS A 13 0.10 -2.96 8.19
C HIS A 13 1.48 -3.06 8.85
N ASN A 14 2.49 -3.51 8.11
CA ASN A 14 3.87 -3.64 8.61
C ASN A 14 4.50 -2.29 8.99
N VAL A 15 4.12 -1.19 8.32
CA VAL A 15 4.51 0.18 8.72
C VAL A 15 3.62 0.78 9.81
N GLY A 16 2.64 0.02 10.30
CA GLY A 16 1.81 0.40 11.43
C GLY A 16 0.59 1.25 11.10
N PHE A 17 0.15 1.24 9.84
CA PHE A 17 -1.06 1.93 9.38
C PHE A 17 -2.13 0.94 8.94
N ILE A 18 -3.40 1.36 9.01
CA ILE A 18 -4.55 0.68 8.40
C ILE A 18 -5.18 1.61 7.37
N HIS A 19 -5.62 1.10 6.22
CA HIS A 19 -6.18 1.91 5.12
C HIS A 19 -7.59 2.45 5.42
N ARG A 20 -8.41 1.63 6.09
CA ARG A 20 -9.84 1.87 6.42
C ARG A 20 -10.82 2.04 5.25
N ASP A 21 -10.36 2.19 4.01
CA ASP A 21 -11.23 2.22 2.81
C ASP A 21 -10.74 1.24 1.73
N ILE A 22 -10.82 -0.06 2.01
CA ILE A 22 -10.39 -1.11 1.08
C ILE A 22 -11.55 -1.45 0.13
N LYS A 23 -11.41 -1.08 -1.13
CA LYS A 23 -12.36 -1.37 -2.20
C LYS A 23 -11.66 -1.42 -3.57
N PRO A 24 -12.19 -2.12 -4.58
CA PRO A 24 -11.55 -2.24 -5.88
C PRO A 24 -11.19 -0.92 -6.56
N SER A 25 -11.99 0.14 -6.38
CA SER A 25 -11.73 1.46 -6.96
C SER A 25 -10.49 2.15 -6.40
N ASN A 26 -9.97 1.70 -5.25
CA ASN A 26 -8.75 2.22 -4.63
C ASN A 26 -7.51 1.40 -5.01
N PHE A 27 -7.61 0.52 -6.00
CA PHE A 27 -6.48 -0.19 -6.59
C PHE A 27 -6.38 0.12 -8.07
N ALA A 28 -5.17 0.30 -8.57
CA ALA A 28 -4.91 0.59 -9.98
C ALA A 28 -3.71 -0.17 -10.52
N MET A 29 -3.72 -0.45 -11.81
CA MET A 29 -2.59 -1.05 -12.52
C MET A 29 -1.63 0.04 -13.01
N GLY A 30 -0.34 -0.24 -12.96
CA GLY A 30 0.67 0.63 -13.56
C GLY A 30 0.47 0.80 -15.07
N ARG A 31 0.64 2.04 -15.56
CA ARG A 31 0.42 2.37 -16.98
C ARG A 31 1.65 2.22 -17.87
N LYS A 32 2.85 2.22 -17.29
CA LYS A 32 4.10 2.08 -18.06
C LYS A 32 4.44 0.60 -18.23
N PRO A 33 5.10 0.19 -19.33
CA PRO A 33 5.51 -1.21 -19.53
C PRO A 33 6.28 -1.80 -18.35
N SER A 34 7.11 -0.99 -17.68
CA SER A 34 7.91 -1.41 -16.51
C SER A 34 7.11 -1.74 -15.25
N VAL A 35 5.84 -1.33 -15.17
CA VAL A 35 4.95 -1.52 -14.00
C VAL A 35 3.57 -2.05 -14.41
N ALA A 36 3.44 -2.56 -15.64
CA ALA A 36 2.16 -3.03 -16.19
C ALA A 36 1.58 -4.22 -15.40
N HIS A 37 2.43 -4.92 -14.64
CA HIS A 37 2.07 -6.01 -13.73
C HIS A 37 2.30 -5.62 -12.27
N THR A 38 2.08 -4.36 -11.93
CA THR A 38 2.16 -3.87 -10.56
C THR A 38 0.85 -3.21 -10.18
N VAL A 39 0.27 -3.68 -9.07
CA VAL A 39 -0.88 -3.04 -8.43
C VAL A 39 -0.41 -1.90 -7.51
N PHE A 40 -1.10 -0.77 -7.58
CA PHE A 40 -0.91 0.40 -6.72
C PHE A 40 -2.14 0.58 -5.86
N MET A 41 -1.93 0.83 -4.57
CA MET A 41 -2.97 1.24 -3.62
C MET A 41 -3.11 2.76 -3.67
N LEU A 42 -4.35 3.26 -3.65
CA LEU A 42 -4.70 4.66 -3.78
C LEU A 42 -5.57 5.11 -2.62
N ASP A 43 -5.67 6.43 -2.43
CA ASP A 43 -6.58 7.10 -1.50
C ASP A 43 -6.39 6.72 -0.02
N PHE A 44 -5.28 7.21 0.54
CA PHE A 44 -4.96 7.10 1.96
C PHE A 44 -5.67 8.16 2.82
N GLY A 45 -6.68 8.87 2.30
CA GLY A 45 -7.36 9.96 3.02
C GLY A 45 -8.03 9.51 4.32
N LEU A 46 -8.39 8.22 4.40
CA LEU A 46 -8.90 7.59 5.62
C LEU A 46 -7.86 6.73 6.34
N ALA A 47 -6.61 6.66 5.90
CA ALA A 47 -5.61 5.83 6.57
C ALA A 47 -5.32 6.34 7.99
N ARG A 48 -5.02 5.41 8.92
CA ARG A 48 -4.71 5.77 10.31
C ARG A 48 -3.60 4.89 10.87
N GLN A 49 -2.68 5.49 11.60
CA GLN A 49 -1.69 4.76 12.38
C GLN A 49 -2.40 3.98 13.49
N TYR A 50 -2.18 2.67 13.55
CA TYR A 50 -2.74 1.79 14.58
C TYR A 50 -1.68 1.23 15.53
N CYS A 51 -0.40 1.23 15.14
CA CYS A 51 0.71 0.89 16.02
C CYS A 51 1.97 1.67 15.67
N VAL A 52 2.81 1.90 16.68
CA VAL A 52 4.17 2.42 16.50
C VAL A 52 5.10 1.21 16.36
N ARG A 53 5.22 0.66 15.14
CA ARG A 53 6.29 -0.31 14.84
C ARG A 53 7.53 0.47 14.43
N PHE A 54 8.56 0.45 15.28
CA PHE A 54 9.92 0.84 14.87
C PHE A 54 10.47 -0.27 13.95
N PRO A 55 10.73 -0.03 12.65
CA PRO A 55 11.12 -1.12 11.76
C PRO A 55 12.63 -1.37 11.86
N PHE A 56 13.02 -2.57 12.30
CA PHE A 56 14.40 -3.05 12.20
C PHE A 56 14.79 -3.40 10.75
N TYR A 57 13.83 -3.46 9.81
CA TYR A 57 14.05 -3.76 8.39
C TYR A 57 13.09 -2.94 7.51
N PHE A 58 13.53 -1.76 7.08
CA PHE A 58 12.79 -0.95 6.10
C PHE A 58 12.88 -1.61 4.72
N ARG A 59 11.87 -2.40 4.34
CA ARG A 59 11.60 -2.64 2.92
C ARG A 59 11.09 -1.30 2.36
N LYS A 60 11.74 -0.82 1.30
CA LYS A 60 11.56 0.51 0.70
C LYS A 60 10.11 0.69 0.23
N ILE A 61 9.21 1.12 1.12
CA ILE A 61 7.88 1.57 0.71
C ILE A 61 8.11 2.75 -0.23
N ARG A 62 7.56 2.65 -1.45
CA ARG A 62 7.66 3.71 -2.43
C ARG A 62 6.92 4.92 -1.85
N LYS A 63 7.65 6.00 -1.67
CA LYS A 63 7.22 7.29 -1.07
C LYS A 63 5.96 7.93 -1.70
N VAL A 64 5.39 7.35 -2.75
CA VAL A 64 4.21 7.88 -3.46
C VAL A 64 2.91 7.58 -2.71
N ASP A 65 2.92 6.64 -1.76
CA ASP A 65 1.70 6.07 -1.18
C ASP A 65 1.39 6.59 0.25
N ILE A 66 2.10 7.60 0.77
CA ILE A 66 1.90 8.11 2.15
C ILE A 66 1.89 9.65 2.23
N ALA A 67 1.55 10.35 1.14
CA ALA A 67 1.37 11.81 1.15
C ALA A 67 -0.04 12.18 0.70
#